data_AF-A0A2D7V041-F1
#
_entry.id   AF-A0A2D7V041-F1
#
_cell.length_a   1.000
_cell.length_b   1.000
_cell.length_c   1.000
_cell.angle_alpha   90.00
_cell.angle_beta   90.00
_cell.angle_gamma   90.00
#
_symmetry.space_group_name_H-M   'P 1'
#
loop_
_entity.id
_entity.type
_entity.pdbx_description
1 polymer ?
#
loop_
_entity_poly.entity_id
_entity_poly.type
_entity_poly.pdbx_seq_one_letter_code
_entity_poly.pdbx_strand_id
1 'polypeptide(L)'
;MQLGIRALYMQCNIGAKGKAVRLKLGILGILGGIAVAITFFLIQLNWGVAWIIPAGIIFGGAFSVFEGWAGWCVIRAMGFKTPH
;
A
#
# COMPACT_ATOMS: atom_id res chain seq x y z
N MET A 1 0.40 -28.85 -1.19
CA MET A 1 0.36 -28.54 0.26
C MET A 1 1.15 -27.25 0.47
N GLN A 2 0.60 -26.03 0.27
CA GLN A 2 -0.04 -25.17 1.29
C GLN A 2 -0.77 -23.96 0.65
N LEU A 3 -1.18 -24.01 -0.63
CA LEU A 3 -1.66 -22.81 -1.35
C LEU A 3 -3.15 -22.45 -1.12
N GLY A 4 -3.91 -23.22 -0.33
CA GLY A 4 -5.38 -23.14 -0.30
C GLY A 4 -6.06 -22.74 1.03
N ILE A 5 -5.36 -22.67 2.16
CA ILE A 5 -6.02 -22.55 3.48
C ILE A 5 -5.97 -21.13 4.08
N ARG A 6 -5.07 -20.24 3.63
CA ARG A 6 -4.94 -18.88 4.22
C ARG A 6 -5.91 -17.83 3.67
N ALA A 7 -6.65 -18.14 2.58
CA ALA A 7 -7.49 -17.16 1.88
C ALA A 7 -8.90 -16.98 2.47
N LEU A 8 -9.36 -17.86 3.38
CA LEU A 8 -10.73 -17.82 3.89
C LEU A 8 -10.95 -16.81 5.03
N TYR A 9 -9.91 -16.40 5.77
CA TYR A 9 -10.03 -15.45 6.88
C TYR A 9 -9.67 -14.00 6.50
N MET A 10 -9.04 -13.82 5.34
CA MET A 10 -8.58 -12.55 4.81
C MET A 10 -9.47 -12.13 3.65
N GLN A 11 -10.79 -12.05 3.87
CA GLN A 11 -11.75 -11.71 2.82
C GLN A 11 -12.09 -10.22 2.89
N CYS A 12 -11.46 -9.43 2.03
CA CYS A 12 -11.90 -8.09 1.72
C CYS A 12 -13.16 -8.21 0.85
N ASN A 13 -14.33 -8.09 1.49
CA ASN A 13 -15.65 -8.06 0.84
C ASN A 13 -15.90 -6.75 0.05
N ILE A 14 -14.85 -6.06 -0.37
CA ILE A 14 -14.95 -4.93 -1.28
C ILE A 14 -15.10 -5.53 -2.69
N GLY A 15 -16.07 -5.06 -3.47
CA GLY A 15 -16.24 -5.53 -4.84
C GLY A 15 -14.94 -5.43 -5.64
N ALA A 16 -14.79 -6.21 -6.71
CA ALA A 16 -13.57 -6.22 -7.54
C ALA A 16 -13.09 -4.81 -7.96
N LYS A 17 -14.02 -3.86 -8.08
CA LYS A 17 -13.79 -2.42 -8.30
C LYS A 17 -12.96 -1.77 -7.18
N GLY A 18 -13.33 -1.93 -5.92
CA GLY A 18 -12.63 -1.34 -4.77
C GLY A 18 -11.25 -1.97 -4.52
N LYS A 19 -11.10 -3.26 -4.85
CA LYS A 19 -9.80 -3.96 -4.85
C LYS A 19 -8.85 -3.34 -5.87
N ALA A 20 -9.33 -3.11 -7.09
CA ALA A 20 -8.55 -2.49 -8.15
C ALA A 20 -8.15 -1.05 -7.80
N VAL A 21 -9.05 -0.27 -7.20
CA VAL A 21 -8.76 1.11 -6.79
C VAL A 21 -7.65 1.16 -5.73
N ARG A 22 -7.72 0.33 -4.68
CA ARG A 22 -6.66 0.28 -3.64
C ARG A 22 -5.31 -0.15 -4.21
N LEU A 23 -5.32 -1.12 -5.13
CA LEU A 23 -4.10 -1.56 -5.79
C LEU A 23 -3.50 -0.45 -6.69
N LYS A 24 -4.35 0.30 -7.42
CA LYS A 24 -3.90 1.45 -8.21
C LYS A 24 -3.37 2.59 -7.34
N LEU A 25 -4.03 2.90 -6.24
CA LEU A 25 -3.56 3.92 -5.29
C LEU A 25 -2.24 3.52 -4.64
N GLY A 26 -2.05 2.25 -4.28
CA GLY A 26 -0.79 1.74 -3.76
C GLY A 26 0.35 1.87 -4.77
N ILE A 27 0.12 1.49 -6.03
CA ILE A 27 1.10 1.65 -7.11
C ILE A 27 1.44 3.13 -7.34
N LEU A 28 0.42 4.01 -7.38
CA LEU A 28 0.64 5.46 -7.50
C LEU A 28 1.43 6.02 -6.31
N GLY A 29 1.18 5.52 -5.10
CA GLY A 29 1.93 5.88 -3.90
C GLY A 29 3.40 5.48 -4.00
N ILE A 30 3.70 4.27 -4.47
CA ILE A 30 5.08 3.81 -4.71
C ILE A 30 5.75 4.70 -5.76
N LEU A 31 5.08 4.96 -6.89
CA LEU A 31 5.61 5.82 -7.94
C LEU A 31 5.86 7.26 -7.45
N GLY A 32 4.95 7.80 -6.64
CA GLY A 32 5.13 9.10 -6.00
C GLY A 32 6.32 9.11 -5.03
N GLY A 33 6.48 8.07 -4.23
CA GLY A 33 7.63 7.92 -3.32
C GLY A 33 8.97 7.83 -4.06
N ILE A 34 9.00 7.11 -5.18
CA ILE A 34 10.18 7.05 -6.07
C ILE A 34 10.46 8.42 -6.68
N ALA A 35 9.44 9.13 -7.18
CA ALA A 35 9.61 10.47 -7.73
C ALA A 35 10.20 11.44 -6.67
N VAL A 36 9.70 11.41 -5.44
CA VAL A 36 10.23 12.19 -4.32
C VAL A 36 11.67 11.81 -3.99
N ALA A 37 12.00 10.51 -3.99
CA ALA A 37 13.36 10.03 -3.77
C ALA A 37 14.33 10.55 -4.85
N ILE A 38 13.89 10.56 -6.12
CA ILE A 38 14.67 11.11 -7.24
C ILE A 38 14.87 12.62 -7.05
N THR A 39 13.83 13.37 -6.67
CA THR A 39 13.96 14.80 -6.38
C THR A 39 14.96 15.06 -5.26
N PHE A 40 14.93 14.27 -4.18
CA PHE A 40 15.86 14.39 -3.06
C PHE A 40 17.31 14.11 -3.48
N PHE A 41 17.51 13.16 -4.40
CA PHE A 41 18.80 12.88 -4.99
C PHE A 41 19.31 14.03 -5.87
N LEU A 42 18.43 14.64 -6.68
CA LEU A 42 18.78 15.76 -7.57
C LEU A 42 19.18 17.02 -6.81
N ILE A 43 18.53 17.30 -5.68
CA ILE A 43 18.86 18.45 -4.82
C ILE A 43 20.05 18.17 -3.86
N GLN A 44 20.70 17.01 -3.98
CA GLN A 44 21.80 16.57 -3.11
C GLN A 44 21.45 16.72 -1.62
N LEU A 45 20.22 16.33 -1.26
CA LEU A 45 19.77 16.47 0.11
C LEU A 45 20.60 15.56 1.01
N ASN A 46 21.08 16.12 2.14
CA ASN A 46 21.91 15.39 3.09
C ASN A 46 21.21 14.09 3.53
N TRP A 47 21.98 13.00 3.63
CA TRP A 47 21.56 11.67 4.05
C TRP A 47 21.23 11.64 5.55
N GLY A 48 20.14 12.30 5.91
CA GLY A 48 19.61 12.38 7.27
C GLY A 48 18.14 12.01 7.35
N VAL A 49 17.46 12.53 8.38
CA VAL A 49 16.04 12.27 8.69
C VAL A 49 15.11 12.54 7.49
N ALA A 50 15.50 13.39 6.55
CA ALA A 50 14.70 13.69 5.37
C ALA A 50 14.43 12.45 4.49
N TRP A 51 15.32 11.45 4.46
CA TRP A 51 15.12 10.20 3.70
C TRP A 51 14.02 9.28 4.27
N ILE A 52 13.57 9.50 5.51
CA ILE A 52 12.40 8.82 6.07
C ILE A 52 11.13 9.17 5.27
N ILE A 53 11.05 10.35 4.67
CA ILE A 53 9.89 10.78 3.89
C ILE A 53 9.67 9.88 2.66
N PRO A 54 10.61 9.76 1.72
CA PRO A 54 10.44 8.86 0.58
C PRO A 54 10.32 7.40 1.03
N ALA A 55 11.07 6.96 2.05
CA ALA A 55 10.96 5.60 2.58
C ALA A 55 9.56 5.29 3.12
N GLY A 56 8.96 6.21 3.88
CA GLY A 56 7.61 6.07 4.43
C GLY A 56 6.53 6.06 3.34
N ILE A 57 6.68 6.87 2.29
CA ILE A 57 5.75 6.89 1.16
C ILE A 57 5.81 5.57 0.39
N ILE A 58 7.00 5.06 0.10
CA ILE A 58 7.18 3.78 -0.59
C ILE A 58 6.63 2.63 0.27
N PHE A 59 6.93 2.63 1.57
CA PHE A 59 6.42 1.61 2.50
C PHE A 59 4.90 1.65 2.62
N GLY A 60 4.29 2.82 2.75
CA GLY A 60 2.83 2.98 2.77
C GLY A 60 2.15 2.59 1.45
N GLY A 61 2.78 2.90 0.32
CA GLY A 61 2.35 2.46 -1.01
C GLY A 61 2.41 0.93 -1.15
N ALA A 62 3.53 0.32 -0.76
CA ALA A 62 3.71 -1.13 -0.76
C ALA A 62 2.72 -1.85 0.15
N PHE A 63 2.44 -1.28 1.34
CA PHE A 63 1.43 -1.81 2.25
C PHE A 63 0.03 -1.78 1.60
N SER A 64 -0.33 -0.69 0.92
CA SER A 64 -1.59 -0.56 0.20
C SER A 64 -1.73 -1.57 -0.95
N VAL A 65 -0.62 -1.89 -1.65
CA VAL A 65 -0.59 -2.95 -2.67
C VAL A 65 -0.75 -4.33 -2.04
N PHE A 66 -0.07 -4.59 -0.91
CA PHE A 66 -0.20 -5.85 -0.18
C PHE A 66 -1.64 -6.10 0.27
N GLU A 67 -2.30 -5.10 0.85
CA GLU A 67 -3.72 -5.17 1.21
C GLU A 67 -4.60 -5.52 0.00
N GLY A 68 -4.37 -4.83 -1.12
CA GLY A 68 -5.08 -5.08 -2.37
C GLY A 68 -4.83 -6.49 -2.94
N TRP A 69 -3.61 -7.02 -2.86
CA TRP A 69 -3.23 -8.31 -3.44
C TRP A 69 -3.67 -9.49 -2.58
N ALA A 70 -3.38 -9.44 -1.27
CA ALA A 70 -3.82 -10.43 -0.29
C ALA A 70 -5.34 -10.47 -0.14
N GLY A 71 -6.04 -9.45 -0.66
CA GLY A 71 -7.47 -9.31 -0.50
C GLY A 71 -7.83 -9.06 0.95
N TRP A 72 -7.00 -8.36 1.71
CA TRP A 72 -7.19 -8.05 3.12
C TRP A 72 -7.24 -6.54 3.31
N CYS A 73 -8.18 -6.04 4.11
CA CYS A 73 -8.25 -4.62 4.48
C CYS A 73 -8.08 -4.47 5.98
N VAL A 74 -6.97 -3.87 6.43
CA VAL A 74 -6.68 -3.58 7.84
C VAL A 74 -7.80 -2.74 8.46
N ILE A 75 -8.39 -1.83 7.69
CA ILE A 75 -9.49 -0.96 8.12
C ILE A 75 -10.70 -1.78 8.57
N ARG A 76 -11.03 -2.86 7.84
CA ARG A 76 -12.12 -3.77 8.21
C ARG A 76 -11.72 -4.69 9.37
N ALA A 77 -10.46 -5.09 9.45
CA ALA A 77 -9.94 -5.85 10.59
C ALA A 77 -9.94 -5.03 11.90
N MET A 78 -9.75 -3.70 11.80
CA MET A 78 -9.93 -2.75 12.90
C MET A 78 -11.41 -2.45 13.23
N GLY A 79 -12.37 -3.08 12.52
CA GLY A 79 -13.80 -2.95 12.81
C GLY A 79 -14.50 -1.77 12.15
N PHE A 80 -13.81 -1.00 11.29
CA PHE A 80 -14.45 0.09 10.56
C PHE A 80 -15.33 -0.45 9.43
N LYS A 81 -16.61 -0.07 9.43
CA LYS A 81 -17.54 -0.36 8.33
C LYS A 81 -17.22 0.55 7.14
N THR A 82 -16.71 -0.05 6.07
CA THR A 82 -16.60 0.61 4.77
C THR A 82 -17.96 0.58 4.07
N PRO A 83 -18.53 1.73 3.65
CA PRO A 83 -19.72 1.73 2.80
C PRO A 83 -19.42 1.04 1.46
N HIS A 84 -20.42 0.33 0.94
CA HIS A 84 -20.37 -0.34 -0.36
C HIS A 84 -20.53 0.64 -1.51
#